data_AF-A0AAJ1SWA7-F1
#
_entry.id   AF-A0AAJ1SWA7-F1
#
_cell.length_a   1.000
_cell.length_b   1.000
_cell.length_c   1.000
_cell.angle_alpha   90.00
_cell.angle_beta   90.00
_cell.angle_gamma   90.00
#
_symmetry.space_group_name_H-M   'P 1'
#
loop_
_entity.id
_entity.type
_entity.pdbx_description
1 polymer ?
#
loop_
_entity_poly.entity_id
_entity_poly.type
_entity_poly.pdbx_seq_one_letter_code
_entity_poly.pdbx_strand_id
1 'polypeptide(L)'
;MKKNKQSRQKKASQQENLTLKDALNSDILEQLKEKQKQLQKEELKRKEEEEEKKREERRQREKNKSFEELLGESNLNWKDYK
;
A
#
# COMPACT_ATOMS: atom_id res chain seq x y z
N MET A 1 -0.30 -45.26 -44.88
CA MET A 1 0.36 -44.59 -43.74
C MET A 1 0.11 -43.06 -43.61
N LYS A 2 -0.62 -42.37 -44.51
CA LYS A 2 -0.71 -40.88 -44.51
C LYS A 2 -1.77 -40.23 -43.59
N LYS A 3 -2.72 -40.98 -43.01
CA LYS A 3 -3.85 -40.41 -42.24
C LYS A 3 -3.49 -39.96 -40.80
N ASN A 4 -2.32 -40.31 -40.27
CA ASN A 4 -1.98 -40.10 -38.85
C ASN A 4 -1.23 -38.78 -38.54
N LYS A 5 -0.88 -37.97 -39.56
CA LYS A 5 -0.12 -36.71 -39.36
C LYS A 5 -1.01 -35.51 -39.02
N GLN A 6 -2.24 -35.46 -39.55
CA GLN A 6 -3.16 -34.32 -39.34
C GLN A 6 -3.72 -34.22 -37.91
N SER A 7 -3.83 -35.33 -37.16
CA SER A 7 -4.32 -35.30 -35.77
C SER A 7 -3.28 -34.75 -34.79
N ARG A 8 -1.98 -34.93 -35.07
CA ARG A 8 -0.89 -34.42 -34.22
C ARG A 8 -0.75 -32.89 -34.31
N GLN A 9 -0.94 -32.32 -35.50
CA GLN A 9 -0.88 -30.86 -35.69
C GLN A 9 -2.01 -30.13 -34.95
N LYS A 10 -3.23 -30.68 -34.94
CA LYS A 10 -4.35 -30.10 -34.19
C LYS A 10 -4.16 -30.13 -32.68
N LYS A 11 -3.52 -31.17 -32.14
CA LYS A 11 -3.21 -31.27 -30.71
C LYS A 11 -2.13 -30.28 -30.29
N ALA A 12 -1.09 -30.09 -31.12
CA ALA A 12 -0.02 -29.14 -30.86
C ALA A 12 -0.53 -27.69 -30.84
N SER A 13 -1.36 -27.30 -31.82
CA SER A 13 -1.94 -25.95 -31.84
C SER A 13 -2.92 -25.70 -30.69
N GLN A 14 -3.65 -26.73 -30.24
CA GLN A 14 -4.54 -26.61 -29.08
C GLN A 14 -3.76 -26.45 -27.78
N GLN A 15 -2.64 -27.15 -27.61
CA GLN A 15 -1.73 -26.97 -26.48
C GLN A 15 -1.10 -25.57 -26.48
N GLU A 16 -0.62 -25.08 -27.62
CA GLU A 16 -0.06 -23.73 -27.73
C GLU A 16 -1.06 -22.63 -27.31
N ASN A 17 -2.32 -22.77 -27.70
CA ASN A 17 -3.39 -21.85 -27.29
C ASN A 17 -3.69 -21.88 -25.78
N LEU A 18 -3.55 -23.04 -25.12
CA LEU A 18 -3.67 -23.16 -23.67
C LEU A 18 -2.51 -22.45 -22.97
N THR A 19 -1.27 -22.66 -23.43
CA THR A 19 -0.08 -22.03 -22.86
C THR A 19 -0.10 -20.51 -23.01
N LEU A 20 -0.56 -19.98 -24.15
CA LEU A 20 -0.71 -18.55 -24.38
C LEU A 20 -1.73 -17.90 -23.44
N LYS A 21 -2.86 -18.57 -23.18
CA LYS A 21 -3.87 -18.08 -22.23
C LYS A 21 -3.34 -18.04 -20.81
N ASP A 22 -2.62 -19.08 -20.39
CA ASP A 22 -2.01 -19.13 -19.07
C ASP A 22 -0.93 -18.06 -18.89
N ALA A 23 -0.11 -17.84 -19.92
CA ALA A 23 0.88 -16.76 -19.94
C ALA A 23 0.22 -15.37 -19.83
N LEU A 24 -0.86 -15.12 -20.57
CA LEU A 24 -1.60 -13.84 -20.50
C LEU A 24 -2.20 -13.62 -19.10
N ASN A 25 -2.76 -14.67 -18.50
CA ASN A 25 -3.30 -14.62 -17.14
C ASN A 25 -2.18 -14.33 -16.12
N SER A 26 -0.99 -14.91 -16.28
CA SER A 26 0.13 -14.64 -15.39
C SER A 26 0.62 -13.19 -15.46
N ASP A 27 0.69 -12.60 -16.66
CA ASP A 27 1.07 -11.19 -16.85
C ASP A 27 0.04 -10.24 -16.22
N ILE A 28 -1.26 -10.51 -16.42
CA ILE A 28 -2.34 -9.74 -15.79
C ILE A 28 -2.24 -9.78 -14.26
N LEU A 29 -1.96 -10.95 -13.68
CA LEU A 29 -1.77 -11.11 -12.23
C LEU A 29 -0.53 -10.37 -11.73
N GLU A 30 0.54 -10.34 -12.52
CA GLU A 30 1.77 -9.62 -12.19
C GLU A 30 1.54 -8.11 -12.18
N GLN A 31 0.90 -7.57 -13.22
CA GLN A 31 0.50 -6.16 -13.29
C GLN A 31 -0.40 -5.75 -12.12
N LEU A 32 -1.33 -6.61 -11.70
CA LEU A 32 -2.23 -6.32 -10.58
C LEU A 32 -1.45 -6.29 -9.25
N LYS A 33 -0.50 -7.20 -9.05
CA LYS A 33 0.41 -7.18 -7.88
C LYS A 33 1.31 -5.96 -7.87
N GLU A 34 1.83 -5.55 -9.02
CA GLU A 34 2.64 -4.34 -9.12
C GLU A 34 1.84 -3.09 -8.75
N LYS A 35 0.63 -2.94 -9.30
CA LYS A 35 -0.26 -1.83 -8.95
C LYS A 35 -0.65 -1.84 -7.47
N GLN A 36 -0.93 -3.01 -6.89
CA GLN A 36 -1.19 -3.14 -5.46
C GLN A 36 -0.01 -2.64 -4.62
N LYS A 37 1.22 -3.03 -4.96
CA LYS A 37 2.43 -2.57 -4.26
C LYS A 37 2.65 -1.07 -4.40
N GLN A 38 2.37 -0.49 -5.58
CA GLN A 38 2.46 0.94 -5.81
C GLN A 38 1.49 1.72 -4.92
N LEU A 39 0.22 1.30 -4.90
CA LEU A 39 -0.82 1.92 -4.08
C LEU A 39 -0.50 1.82 -2.57
N GLN A 40 -0.03 0.67 -2.11
CA GLN A 40 0.38 0.50 -0.71
C GLN A 40 1.53 1.43 -0.33
N LYS A 41 2.53 1.60 -1.20
CA LYS A 41 3.65 2.53 -0.97
C LYS A 41 3.17 3.98 -0.90
N GLU A 42 2.26 4.37 -1.79
CA GLU A 42 1.70 5.72 -1.81
C GLU A 42 0.87 6.00 -0.56
N GLU A 43 0.06 5.03 -0.12
CA GLU A 43 -0.74 5.17 1.10
C GLU A 43 0.12 5.27 2.37
N LEU A 44 1.18 4.46 2.47
CA LEU A 44 2.14 4.54 3.58
C LEU A 44 2.83 5.91 3.62
N LYS A 45 3.32 6.39 2.48
CA LYS A 45 3.97 7.69 2.38
C LYS A 45 3.03 8.82 2.80
N ARG A 46 1.77 8.77 2.37
CA ARG A 46 0.77 9.78 2.74
C ARG A 46 0.47 9.76 4.24
N LYS A 47 0.39 8.58 4.87
CA LYS A 47 0.19 8.47 6.33
C LYS A 47 1.38 9.03 7.10
N GLU A 48 2.61 8.74 6.67
CA GLU A 48 3.82 9.28 7.28
C GLU A 48 3.87 10.81 7.19
N GLU A 49 3.53 11.39 6.04
CA GLU A 49 3.46 12.84 5.85
C GLU A 49 2.38 13.50 6.72
N GLU A 50 1.21 12.87 6.86
CA GLU A 50 0.13 13.37 7.73
C GLU A 50 0.51 13.29 9.22
N GLU A 51 1.18 12.22 9.65
CA GLU A 51 1.68 12.09 11.02
C GLU A 51 2.79 13.09 11.33
N GLU A 52 3.71 13.33 10.40
CA GLU A 52 4.79 14.30 10.55
C GLU A 52 4.24 15.73 10.66
N LYS A 53 3.29 16.10 9.79
CA LYS A 53 2.58 17.39 9.87
C LYS A 53 1.87 17.55 11.21
N LYS A 54 1.17 16.52 11.68
CA LYS A 54 0.48 16.56 12.98
C LYS A 54 1.45 16.71 14.15
N ARG A 55 2.63 16.09 14.08
CA ARG A 55 3.68 16.21 15.10
C ARG A 55 4.28 17.60 15.10
N GLU A 56 4.54 18.17 13.93
CA GLU A 56 5.07 19.52 13.81
C GLU A 56 4.05 20.57 14.26
N GLU A 57 2.78 20.42 13.90
CA GLU A 57 1.70 21.28 14.36
C GLU A 57 1.56 21.24 15.89
N ARG A 58 1.63 20.07 16.51
CA ARG A 58 1.66 19.96 17.98
C ARG A 58 2.84 20.72 18.58
N ARG A 59 4.04 20.53 18.03
CA ARG A 59 5.26 21.22 18.51
C ARG A 59 5.15 22.73 18.38
N GLN A 60 4.60 23.24 17.29
CA GLN A 60 4.40 24.68 17.08
C GLN A 60 3.33 25.23 18.03
N ARG A 61 2.22 24.49 18.20
CA ARG A 61 1.19 24.87 19.18
C ARG A 61 1.77 24.89 20.59
N GLU A 62 2.46 23.86 21.05
CA GLU A 62 3.10 23.84 22.38
C GLU A 62 4.10 24.98 22.60
N LYS A 63 4.88 25.36 21.58
CA LYS A 63 5.81 26.49 21.65
C LYS A 63 5.12 27.85 21.70
N ASN A 64 3.98 27.98 21.01
CA ASN A 64 3.20 29.22 20.94
C ASN A 64 2.07 29.29 21.98
N LYS A 65 1.80 28.20 22.70
CA LYS A 65 0.90 28.18 23.85
C LYS A 65 1.57 28.91 25.01
N SER A 66 0.80 29.75 25.70
CA SER A 66 1.26 30.35 26.95
C SER A 66 1.33 29.29 28.05
N PHE A 67 2.19 29.52 29.05
CA PHE A 67 2.38 28.62 30.19
C PHE A 67 1.06 28.25 30.90
N GLU A 68 0.07 29.13 30.89
CA GLU A 68 -1.24 28.94 31.53
C GLU A 68 -2.09 27.86 30.85
N GLU A 69 -2.06 27.75 29.51
CA GLU A 69 -2.74 26.66 28.80
C GLU A 69 -2.02 25.33 28.96
N LEU A 70 -0.68 25.32 28.92
CA LEU A 70 0.12 24.13 29.20
C LEU A 70 -0.12 23.61 30.62
N LEU A 71 -0.25 24.53 31.59
CA LEU A 71 -0.51 24.19 32.99
C LEU A 71 -1.94 23.71 33.20
N GLY A 72 -2.94 24.32 32.53
CA GLY A 72 -4.34 23.89 32.59
C GLY A 72 -4.62 22.55 31.94
N GLU A 73 -3.86 22.18 30.89
CA GLU A 73 -3.89 20.83 30.30
C GLU A 73 -3.13 19.81 31.14
N SER A 74 -2.11 20.25 31.89
CA SER A 74 -1.44 19.39 32.85
C SER A 74 -2.36 19.15 34.04
N ASN A 75 -2.58 17.90 34.41
CA ASN A 75 -3.39 17.53 35.57
C ASN A 75 -2.67 17.83 36.90
N LEU A 76 -1.74 18.80 36.92
CA LEU A 76 -0.99 19.22 38.10
C LEU A 76 -1.87 20.15 38.92
N ASN A 77 -2.48 19.59 39.96
CA ASN A 77 -3.14 20.37 40.97
C ASN A 77 -2.10 20.81 42.01
N TRP A 78 -1.78 22.10 42.04
CA TRP A 78 -0.82 22.70 42.98
C TRP A 78 -1.13 22.43 44.47
N LYS A 79 -2.38 22.06 44.79
CA LYS A 79 -2.79 21.63 46.13
C LYS A 79 -2.17 20.30 46.55
N ASP A 80 -1.71 19.48 45.61
CA ASP A 80 -1.11 18.17 45.90
C ASP A 80 0.37 18.31 46.33
N TYR A 81 0.96 19.50 46.17
CA TYR A 81 2.38 19.78 46.44
C TYR A 81 2.61 20.79 47.57
N LYS A 82 1.56 21.19 48.30
CA LYS A 82 1.65 22.25 49.33
C LYS A 82 1.27 21.76 50.72
#